data_AF-A0A8C9KUD3-F1
#
_entry.id   AF-A0A8C9KUD3-F1
#
_cell.length_a   1.000
_cell.length_b   1.000
_cell.length_c   1.000
_cell.angle_alpha   90.00
_cell.angle_beta   90.00
_cell.angle_gamma   90.00
#
_symmetry.space_group_name_H-M   'P 1'
#
loop_
_entity.id
_entity.type
_entity.pdbx_description
1 polymer ?
#
loop_
_entity_poly.entity_id
_entity_poly.type
_entity_poly.pdbx_seq_one_letter_code
_entity_poly.pdbx_strand_id
1 'polypeptide(L)'
;MYIETSRPRLEGEKARLVSPVFSVAPKNPYGATNTAYCFSFYYHMYGQHIGSLNVYLRLKGQTAIENPLWSSSGNKGQHWNQARVNINPPTSFQLIFEGIRGPGIEGDIAIDDVSIVEGECMKSDQPANNLRSGAVGPLAHIRLLPLLILMSVLSHQR
;
A
#
# COMPACT_ATOMS: atom_id res chain seq x y z
N MET A 1 2.22 11.55 3.86
CA MET A 1 3.53 12.05 4.38
C MET A 1 4.55 12.00 3.25
N TYR A 2 5.57 12.87 3.22
CA TYR A 2 6.62 12.81 2.18
C TYR A 2 8.01 13.15 2.71
N ILE A 3 9.03 12.79 1.94
CA ILE A 3 10.44 13.12 2.19
C ILE A 3 10.86 14.14 1.15
N GLU A 4 11.24 15.33 1.64
CA GLU A 4 11.77 16.43 0.86
C GLU A 4 13.23 16.19 0.47
N THR A 5 13.55 16.34 -0.81
CA THR A 5 14.90 16.10 -1.36
C THR A 5 15.63 17.37 -1.81
N SER A 6 15.00 18.54 -1.67
CA SER A 6 15.63 19.83 -1.96
C SER A 6 16.89 20.10 -1.14
N ARG A 7 17.69 21.06 -1.60
CA ARG A 7 18.82 21.58 -0.82
C ARG A 7 18.31 22.09 0.55
N PRO A 8 19.08 21.93 1.64
CA PRO A 8 20.48 21.46 1.71
C PRO A 8 20.65 19.94 1.84
N ARG A 9 19.61 19.13 1.55
CA ARG A 9 19.73 17.67 1.69
C ARG A 9 20.78 17.10 0.74
N LEU A 10 21.49 16.07 1.18
CA LEU A 10 22.62 15.43 0.48
C LEU A 10 22.33 13.97 0.08
N GLU A 11 23.05 13.47 -0.92
CA GLU A 11 22.82 12.13 -1.45
C GLU A 11 23.07 11.09 -0.37
N GLY A 12 22.18 10.09 -0.27
CA GLY A 12 22.28 9.06 0.76
C GLY A 12 21.78 9.48 2.14
N GLU A 13 21.38 10.75 2.35
CA GLU A 13 20.70 11.15 3.59
C GLU A 13 19.40 10.36 3.77
N LYS A 14 19.10 10.05 5.04
CA LYS A 14 18.00 9.17 5.42
C LYS A 14 16.99 9.91 6.27
N ALA A 15 15.72 9.76 5.96
CA ALA A 15 14.62 10.14 6.84
C ALA A 15 13.88 8.88 7.26
N ARG A 16 13.60 8.75 8.56
CA ARG A 16 12.92 7.58 9.13
C ARG A 16 11.62 7.97 9.81
N LEU A 17 10.54 7.29 9.46
CA LEU A 17 9.28 7.29 10.19
C LEU A 17 9.12 5.97 10.91
N VAL A 18 8.93 6.01 12.22
CA VAL A 18 8.81 4.83 13.08
C VAL A 18 7.37 4.72 13.57
N SER A 19 6.75 3.55 13.40
CA SER A 19 5.40 3.28 13.90
C SER A 19 5.37 3.20 15.44
N PRO A 20 4.18 3.24 16.06
CA PRO A 20 3.98 2.72 17.42
C PRO A 20 4.42 1.26 17.54
N VAL A 21 4.57 0.79 18.77
CA VAL A 21 4.83 -0.64 19.06
C VAL A 21 3.51 -1.40 18.95
N PHE A 22 3.47 -2.40 18.07
CA PHE A 22 2.38 -3.35 17.96
C PHE A 22 2.63 -4.51 18.92
N SER A 23 1.69 -4.75 19.84
CA SER A 23 1.79 -5.82 20.82
C SER A 23 1.28 -7.13 20.22
N VAL A 24 2.10 -8.17 20.25
CA VAL A 24 1.70 -9.54 19.90
C VAL A 24 1.50 -10.29 21.20
N ALA A 25 0.24 -10.56 21.55
CA ALA A 25 -0.12 -11.29 22.76
C ALA A 25 -0.26 -12.80 22.47
N PRO A 26 0.27 -13.68 23.35
CA PRO A 26 0.00 -15.12 23.30
C PRO A 26 -1.49 -15.42 23.22
N LYS A 27 -1.91 -16.16 22.17
CA LYS A 27 -3.29 -16.67 22.07
C LYS A 27 -3.57 -17.75 23.14
N ASN A 28 -2.54 -18.38 23.70
CA ASN A 28 -2.65 -19.27 24.86
C ASN A 28 -1.38 -19.19 25.74
N PRO A 29 -1.42 -19.66 27.01
CA PRO A 29 -0.29 -19.58 27.95
C PRO A 29 0.90 -20.49 27.60
N TYR A 30 0.74 -21.41 26.66
CA TYR A 30 1.69 -22.50 26.37
C TYR A 30 2.18 -22.54 24.92
N GLY A 31 1.78 -21.60 24.07
CA GLY A 31 1.97 -21.68 22.62
C GLY A 31 2.62 -20.43 22.04
N ALA A 32 3.40 -20.66 20.99
CA ALA A 32 3.96 -19.60 20.18
C ALA A 32 2.86 -18.86 19.43
N THR A 33 2.95 -17.54 19.37
CA THR A 33 2.11 -16.72 18.49
C THR A 33 2.69 -16.76 17.08
N ASN A 34 2.00 -17.44 16.18
CA ASN A 34 2.27 -17.31 14.74
C ASN A 34 1.15 -16.49 14.08
N THR A 35 0.93 -15.27 14.61
CA THR A 35 -0.06 -14.37 14.04
C THR A 35 0.53 -13.70 12.80
N ALA A 36 -0.07 -13.99 11.65
CA ALA A 36 0.21 -13.29 10.42
C ALA A 36 -0.46 -11.90 10.42
N TYR A 37 0.18 -10.92 9.81
CA TYR A 37 -0.41 -9.63 9.51
C TYR A 37 -0.16 -9.27 8.05
N CYS A 38 -1.15 -8.64 7.44
CA CYS A 38 -1.02 -7.97 6.18
C CYS A 38 -0.74 -6.50 6.45
N PHE A 39 0.49 -6.10 6.19
CA PHE A 39 0.90 -4.71 6.21
C PHE A 39 0.77 -4.14 4.79
N SER A 40 0.07 -3.01 4.65
CA SER A 40 -0.07 -2.36 3.35
C SER A 40 0.03 -0.83 3.45
N PHE A 41 0.47 -0.22 2.37
CA PHE A 41 0.59 1.23 2.25
C PHE A 41 0.60 1.63 0.78
N TYR A 42 0.23 2.87 0.50
CA TYR A 42 0.41 3.50 -0.78
C TYR A 42 1.71 4.29 -0.81
N TYR A 43 2.38 4.30 -1.96
CA TYR A 43 3.58 5.08 -2.18
C TYR A 43 3.57 5.73 -3.57
N HIS A 44 4.19 6.90 -3.65
CA HIS A 44 4.41 7.63 -4.90
C HIS A 44 5.89 7.99 -5.02
N MET A 45 6.49 7.63 -6.15
CA MET A 45 7.92 7.75 -6.41
C MET A 45 8.13 8.16 -7.88
N TYR A 46 8.14 9.46 -8.15
CA TYR A 46 8.24 10.00 -9.51
C TYR A 46 9.24 11.16 -9.58
N GLY A 47 10.23 11.02 -10.46
CA GLY A 47 11.30 12.01 -10.64
C GLY A 47 12.58 11.36 -11.17
N GLN A 48 13.50 12.18 -11.67
CA GLN A 48 14.78 11.70 -12.21
C GLN A 48 15.76 11.25 -11.12
N HIS A 49 15.63 11.81 -9.92
CA HIS A 49 16.58 11.63 -8.82
C HIS A 49 15.97 10.87 -7.64
N ILE A 50 14.95 10.06 -7.91
CA ILE A 50 14.33 9.22 -6.88
C ILE A 50 15.37 8.26 -6.32
N GLY A 51 15.58 8.33 -5.01
CA GLY A 51 16.42 7.37 -4.29
C GLY A 51 15.65 6.09 -3.98
N SER A 52 15.56 5.76 -2.69
CA SER A 52 14.98 4.49 -2.24
C SER A 52 13.98 4.69 -1.12
N LEU A 53 12.93 3.87 -1.11
CA LEU A 53 12.03 3.68 0.02
C LEU A 53 12.21 2.25 0.54
N ASN A 54 12.61 2.12 1.80
CA ASN A 54 12.76 0.86 2.50
C ASN A 54 11.73 0.78 3.63
N VAL A 55 11.26 -0.43 3.90
CA VAL A 55 10.52 -0.74 5.13
C VAL A 55 11.28 -1.79 5.91
N TYR A 56 11.40 -1.59 7.22
CA TYR A 56 12.01 -2.53 8.14
C TYR A 56 11.04 -2.95 9.22
N LEU A 57 11.21 -4.18 9.70
CA LEU A 57 10.52 -4.72 10.86
C LEU A 57 11.55 -4.80 11.99
N ARG A 58 11.24 -4.17 13.13
CA ARG A 58 12.08 -4.22 14.33
C ARG A 58 11.33 -4.93 15.43
N LEU A 59 11.84 -6.05 15.93
CA LEU A 59 11.28 -6.75 17.08
C LEU A 59 11.66 -6.05 18.39
N LYS A 60 10.83 -6.21 19.42
CA LYS A 60 11.08 -5.69 20.75
C LYS A 60 12.42 -6.22 21.29
N GLY A 61 13.28 -5.30 21.72
CA GLY A 61 14.62 -5.62 22.22
C GLY A 61 15.71 -5.71 21.14
N GLN A 62 15.35 -5.67 19.84
CA GLN A 62 16.33 -5.53 18.78
C GLN A 62 16.77 -4.07 18.64
N THR A 63 18.08 -3.85 18.63
CA THR A 63 18.71 -2.53 18.43
C THR A 63 19.20 -2.36 16.99
N ALA A 64 19.65 -3.44 16.35
CA ALA A 64 20.05 -3.45 14.95
C ALA A 64 18.81 -3.48 14.03
N ILE A 65 18.90 -2.76 12.92
CA ILE A 65 17.96 -2.89 11.81
C ILE A 65 18.55 -3.95 10.87
N GLU A 66 17.80 -5.03 10.64
CA GLU A 66 18.18 -6.09 9.71
C GLU A 66 17.90 -5.69 8.25
N ASN A 67 17.85 -6.66 7.34
CA ASN A 67 17.47 -6.44 5.95
C ASN A 67 16.05 -5.86 5.85
N PRO A 68 15.77 -5.02 4.85
CA PRO A 68 14.43 -4.48 4.66
C PRO A 68 13.43 -5.60 4.35
N LEU A 69 12.24 -5.53 4.95
CA LEU A 69 11.12 -6.42 4.61
C LEU A 69 10.58 -6.11 3.21
N TRP A 70 10.73 -4.86 2.77
CA TRP A 70 10.34 -4.39 1.45
C TRP A 70 11.22 -3.21 1.04
N SER A 71 11.53 -3.12 -0.25
CA SER A 71 12.31 -2.02 -0.81
C SER A 71 11.85 -1.70 -2.22
N SER A 72 11.87 -0.42 -2.58
CA SER A 72 11.68 0.07 -3.93
C SER A 72 12.60 1.25 -4.17
N SER A 73 13.21 1.31 -5.36
CA SER A 73 14.17 2.34 -5.73
C SER A 73 13.91 2.89 -7.12
N GLY A 74 14.25 4.16 -7.33
CA GLY A 74 14.07 4.85 -8.61
C GLY A 74 12.63 5.17 -8.95
N ASN A 75 12.43 5.70 -10.14
CA ASN A 75 11.12 6.14 -10.64
C ASN A 75 10.13 4.96 -10.80
N LYS A 76 8.89 5.16 -10.37
CA LYS A 76 7.76 4.20 -10.43
C LYS A 76 6.59 4.72 -11.26
N GLY A 77 6.78 5.85 -11.94
CA GLY A 77 5.76 6.53 -12.74
C GLY A 77 4.91 7.49 -11.91
N GLN A 78 4.15 8.31 -12.63
CA GLN A 78 3.28 9.34 -12.06
C GLN A 78 1.93 8.76 -11.61
N HIS A 79 1.97 7.77 -10.73
CA HIS A 79 0.79 7.16 -10.13
C HIS A 79 1.13 6.59 -8.76
N TRP A 80 0.11 6.50 -7.91
CA TRP A 80 0.22 5.83 -6.63
C TRP A 80 0.29 4.31 -6.84
N ASN A 81 1.24 3.69 -6.17
CA ASN A 81 1.43 2.24 -6.15
C ASN A 81 1.06 1.71 -4.76
N GLN A 82 0.50 0.51 -4.69
CA GLN A 82 0.18 -0.14 -3.42
C GLN A 82 1.17 -1.27 -3.14
N ALA A 83 1.80 -1.24 -1.97
CA ALA A 83 2.58 -2.35 -1.44
C ALA A 83 1.73 -3.15 -0.44
N ARG A 84 1.85 -4.47 -0.48
CA ARG A 84 1.26 -5.42 0.47
C ARG A 84 2.32 -6.42 0.88
N VAL A 85 2.57 -6.57 2.17
CA VAL A 85 3.63 -7.43 2.70
C VAL A 85 3.09 -8.26 3.86
N ASN A 86 3.29 -9.57 3.77
CA ASN A 86 3.00 -10.50 4.86
C ASN A 86 4.12 -10.40 5.90
N ILE A 87 3.75 -10.23 7.16
CA ILE A 87 4.68 -10.23 8.29
C ILE A 87 4.17 -11.15 9.39
N ASN A 88 5.07 -11.94 9.99
CA ASN A 88 4.73 -12.91 11.04
C ASN A 88 5.68 -12.69 12.24
N PRO A 89 5.60 -11.54 12.92
CA PRO A 89 6.53 -11.19 13.99
C PRO A 89 6.31 -12.09 15.22
N PRO A 90 7.36 -12.74 15.75
CA PRO A 90 7.23 -13.66 16.90
C PRO A 90 7.02 -12.94 18.24
N THR A 91 7.27 -11.63 18.29
CA THR A 91 7.09 -10.79 19.47
C THR A 91 6.57 -9.41 19.07
N SER A 92 6.34 -8.53 20.03
CA SER A 92 5.95 -7.14 19.75
C SER A 92 6.95 -6.46 18.80
N PHE A 93 6.48 -5.61 17.89
CA PHE A 93 7.29 -5.10 16.80
C PHE A 93 6.95 -3.64 16.43
N GLN A 94 7.82 -3.02 15.65
CA GLN A 94 7.60 -1.73 14.98
C GLN A 94 7.90 -1.86 13.49
N LEU A 95 7.25 -1.04 12.68
CA LEU A 95 7.55 -0.83 11.29
C LEU A 95 8.29 0.51 11.13
N ILE A 96 9.34 0.51 10.31
CA ILE A 96 10.17 1.69 10.08
C ILE A 96 10.21 1.93 8.57
N PHE A 97 9.63 3.04 8.14
CA PHE A 97 9.86 3.55 6.78
C PHE A 97 11.16 4.34 6.78
N GLU A 98 12.04 4.07 5.83
CA GLU A 98 13.25 4.83 5.57
C GLU A 98 13.24 5.27 4.11
N GLY A 99 13.16 6.58 3.87
CA GLY A 99 13.50 7.09 2.54
C GLY A 99 14.94 7.57 2.52
N ILE A 100 15.60 7.25 1.42
CA ILE A 100 16.98 7.62 1.11
C ILE A 100 16.94 8.59 -0.04
N ARG A 101 17.53 9.77 0.15
CA ARG A 101 17.64 10.79 -0.89
C ARG A 101 18.56 10.29 -2.02
N GLY A 102 18.10 10.44 -3.26
CA GLY A 102 18.91 10.17 -4.45
C GLY A 102 19.90 11.29 -4.78
N PRO A 103 20.49 11.28 -6.00
CA PRO A 103 21.59 12.18 -6.36
C PRO A 103 21.18 13.65 -6.60
N GLY A 104 19.89 13.97 -6.56
CA GLY A 104 19.36 15.30 -6.90
C GLY A 104 18.06 15.65 -6.19
N ILE A 105 17.46 16.78 -6.57
CA ILE A 105 16.28 17.37 -5.89
C ILE A 105 14.93 16.95 -6.47
N GLU A 106 14.94 16.23 -7.60
CA GLU A 106 13.72 15.71 -8.22
C GLU A 106 13.48 14.27 -7.72
N GLY A 107 13.43 14.13 -6.40
CA GLY A 107 13.54 12.83 -5.73
C GLY A 107 12.53 12.59 -4.62
N ASP A 108 11.49 13.41 -4.51
CA ASP A 108 10.55 13.32 -3.40
C ASP A 108 9.76 12.00 -3.42
N ILE A 109 9.65 11.40 -2.24
CA ILE A 109 8.93 10.14 -2.02
C ILE A 109 7.79 10.43 -1.07
N ALA A 110 6.57 10.03 -1.45
CA ALA A 110 5.40 10.13 -0.60
C ALA A 110 4.85 8.75 -0.23
N ILE A 111 4.30 8.64 0.98
CA ILE A 111 3.54 7.50 1.47
C ILE A 111 2.18 7.96 1.97
N ASP A 112 1.17 7.10 1.84
CA ASP A 112 -0.17 7.32 2.36
C ASP A 112 -0.88 6.01 2.71
N ASP A 113 -2.05 6.10 3.34
CA ASP A 113 -2.98 4.97 3.58
C ASP A 113 -2.29 3.72 4.17
N VAL A 114 -1.47 3.95 5.20
CA VAL A 114 -0.75 2.90 5.92
C VAL A 114 -1.73 2.11 6.79
N SER A 115 -1.78 0.79 6.60
CA SER A 115 -2.65 -0.11 7.34
C SER A 115 -1.94 -1.41 7.72
N ILE A 116 -2.39 -1.99 8.83
CA ILE A 116 -2.01 -3.33 9.25
C ILE A 116 -3.28 -4.05 9.71
N VAL A 117 -3.48 -5.25 9.19
CA VAL A 117 -4.64 -6.10 9.53
C VAL A 117 -4.14 -7.50 9.88
N GLU A 118 -4.80 -8.17 10.83
CA GLU A 118 -4.50 -9.57 11.14
C GLU A 118 -4.91 -10.47 9.96
N GLY A 119 -4.06 -11.45 9.63
CA GLY A 119 -4.21 -12.36 8.50
C GLY A 119 -3.15 -12.15 7.42
N GLU A 120 -3.07 -13.08 6.48
CA GLU A 120 -2.21 -12.96 5.30
C GLU A 120 -2.79 -11.92 4.33
N CYS A 121 -1.94 -11.23 3.58
CA CYS A 121 -2.41 -10.36 2.50
C CYS A 121 -3.14 -11.20 1.45
N MET A 122 -4.35 -10.77 1.10
CA MET A 122 -5.06 -11.33 -0.04
C MET A 122 -4.19 -11.11 -1.28
N LYS A 123 -3.87 -12.20 -1.96
CA LYS A 123 -3.40 -12.10 -3.35
C LYS A 123 -4.50 -11.35 -4.08
N SER A 124 -4.14 -10.36 -4.89
CA SER A 124 -5.11 -9.78 -5.82
C SER A 124 -5.50 -10.91 -6.76
N ASP A 125 -6.55 -11.63 -6.42
CA ASP A 125 -7.06 -12.69 -7.26
C ASP A 125 -7.42 -12.03 -8.59
N GLN A 126 -6.82 -12.58 -9.64
CA GLN A 126 -7.38 -12.59 -10.98
C GLN A 126 -8.91 -12.67 -10.87
N PRO A 127 -9.66 -11.95 -11.73
CA PRO A 127 -11.09 -11.71 -11.55
C PRO A 127 -11.79 -13.02 -11.17
N ALA A 128 -12.63 -12.96 -10.13
CA ALA A 128 -13.43 -14.07 -9.60
C ALA A 128 -14.38 -14.62 -10.67
N ASN A 129 -13.83 -15.29 -11.68
CA ASN A 129 -14.55 -16.05 -12.65
C ASN A 129 -14.55 -17.49 -12.16
N ASN A 130 -15.74 -17.87 -11.68
CA ASN A 130 -16.29 -19.22 -11.50
C ASN A 130 -16.73 -19.55 -10.07
N LEU A 131 -17.65 -18.77 -9.50
CA LEU A 131 -18.80 -19.41 -8.86
C LEU A 131 -19.83 -19.71 -9.95
N ARG A 132 -19.71 -20.90 -10.54
CA ARG A 132 -20.82 -21.49 -11.31
C ARG A 132 -21.93 -21.82 -10.33
N SER A 133 -22.89 -20.92 -10.28
CA SER A 133 -24.18 -21.08 -9.64
C SER A 133 -24.88 -22.32 -10.20
N GLY A 134 -25.18 -23.29 -9.34
CA GLY A 134 -26.12 -24.36 -9.64
C GLY A 134 -27.54 -23.90 -9.35
N ALA A 135 -28.30 -23.55 -10.39
CA ALA A 135 -29.75 -23.70 -10.44
C ALA A 135 -30.23 -23.48 -11.89
N VAL A 136 -30.75 -24.54 -12.50
CA VAL A 136 -31.43 -24.52 -13.79
C VAL A 136 -32.90 -24.14 -13.58
N GLY A 137 -33.43 -23.23 -14.39
CA GLY A 137 -34.86 -22.94 -14.52
C GLY A 137 -35.10 -21.90 -15.62
N PRO A 138 -35.94 -22.18 -16.66
CA PRO A 138 -35.99 -21.34 -17.86
C PRO A 138 -37.09 -20.26 -17.85
N LEU A 139 -36.88 -19.30 -18.77
CA LEU A 139 -37.82 -18.38 -19.43
C LEU A 139 -38.57 -17.31 -18.61
N ALA A 140 -38.28 -16.03 -18.92
CA ALA A 140 -39.12 -15.22 -19.81
C ALA A 140 -38.43 -13.88 -20.15
N HIS A 141 -38.38 -13.56 -21.45
CA HIS A 141 -37.90 -12.29 -22.00
C HIS A 141 -38.91 -11.17 -21.77
N ILE A 142 -38.50 -10.05 -21.14
CA ILE A 142 -39.03 -8.72 -21.47
C ILE A 142 -37.87 -7.71 -21.40
N ARG A 143 -37.49 -7.14 -22.55
CA ARG A 143 -36.59 -5.99 -22.62
C ARG A 143 -37.40 -4.71 -22.49
N LEU A 144 -37.04 -3.83 -21.56
CA LEU A 144 -37.41 -2.42 -21.59
C LEU A 144 -36.14 -1.57 -21.62
N LEU A 145 -35.90 -0.93 -22.76
CA LEU A 145 -34.93 0.16 -22.92
C LEU A 145 -35.55 1.43 -22.31
N PRO A 146 -34.85 2.19 -21.45
CA PRO A 146 -35.27 3.54 -21.14
C PRO A 146 -34.86 4.49 -22.27
N LEU A 147 -35.87 5.17 -22.82
CA LEU A 147 -35.76 6.26 -23.80
C LEU A 147 -34.84 7.38 -23.29
N LEU A 148 -33.88 7.80 -24.12
CA LEU A 148 -33.29 9.14 -24.03
C LEU A 148 -34.36 10.17 -24.41
N ILE A 149 -34.76 11.03 -23.46
CA ILE A 149 -35.49 12.25 -23.78
C ILE A 149 -34.48 13.36 -24.05
N LEU A 150 -34.37 13.67 -25.34
CA LEU A 150 -33.77 14.85 -25.92
C LEU A 150 -34.59 16.09 -25.50
N MET A 151 -34.01 17.04 -24.78
CA MET A 151 -34.56 18.39 -24.70
C MET A 151 -33.64 19.32 -25.48
N SER A 152 -34.13 19.74 -26.64
CA SER A 152 -33.48 20.73 -27.48
C SER A 152 -34.34 22.00 -27.57
N VAL A 153 -33.63 23.11 -27.44
CA VAL A 153 -33.79 24.42 -28.09
C VAL A 153 -34.70 25.53 -27.50
N LEU A 154 -34.04 26.71 -27.43
CA LEU A 154 -34.48 28.11 -27.70
C LEU A 154 -34.75 29.05 -26.52
N SER A 155 -33.75 29.91 -26.24
CA SER A 155 -33.91 31.37 -26.34
C SER A 155 -32.54 31.99 -26.66
N HIS A 156 -32.33 32.35 -27.93
CA HIS A 156 -32.35 33.72 -28.46
C HIS A 156 -31.03 34.49 -28.22
N GLN A 157 -30.16 34.40 -29.23
CA GLN A 157 -29.19 35.44 -29.56
C GLN A 157 -29.93 36.63 -30.18
N ARG A 158 -29.65 37.83 -29.68
CA ARG A 158 -29.42 39.03 -30.47
C ARG A 158 -28.21 39.74 -29.89
#